data_AF-A0A1G9QQA9-F1
#
_entry.id   AF-A0A1G9QQA9-F1
#
_cell.length_a   1.000
_cell.length_b   1.000
_cell.length_c   1.000
_cell.angle_alpha   90.00
_cell.angle_beta   90.00
_cell.angle_gamma   90.00
#
_symmetry.space_group_name_H-M   'P 1'
#
loop_
_entity.id
_entity.type
_entity.pdbx_description
1 polymer ?
#
loop_
_entity_poly.entity_id
_entity_poly.type
_entity_poly.pdbx_seq_one_letter_code
_entity_poly.pdbx_strand_id
1 'polypeptide(L)'
;MKKKNMAILMAGVTVATTVAPAFANGENATNQKETSIINAANAEKLVKEIEKALNVKYQETKAGAELGTCAYDIQLDGAELKSHITLENEIKELKNGESVKVTIQDKGHQVIANKVVDYKIEKYETVSEILDAVKLNVELTAKQLPNNIVEVKKGEDIIATVTVGDDKLDFTKIVTDNEGKATGFETNYTKIEAGKINEIIVRNSTELEATDLVNGYFLTAKGNELAERLLKEETAGKTIEIIDNNEDLGFAGSFDIAIKEADKVVEIIGISSHNPSAVNATKVLLQDKLNNTSRVDLMAGEDRYKTAVEISKATFSGSTTASSIVFVGKDAIVDGLAAAPLAAQENAPILLANGKELTKETEEEMLRLLGDDLKSKTIYLVGGTTKIAPELEEKLNKLGVKAVERIAGEDRYETSLAIAKKLDTTQNTTNKAFVVGGAGEADAMSISAKAAELNAPIIVTNKEKLTDEAAKFLTGKELEIIGGVNSVTESLEAKLQTIDNDKTVVRLAGETRKDTNAKVINAYYQDATEVFVAKDGNAALIDALAAAPLAGKQNAPIVLSTNGLSTMQETAVENKLTKVEKITQVGNGISSIVIEKIVELVGLFK
;
A
#
# COMPACT_ATOMS: atom_id res chain seq x y z
N MET A 1 -4.35 -10.01 -20.58
CA MET A 1 -4.20 -11.46 -20.29
C MET A 1 -3.10 -12.06 -21.17
N LYS A 2 -1.91 -12.37 -20.63
CA LYS A 2 -0.85 -13.06 -21.38
C LYS A 2 -0.93 -14.58 -21.25
N LYS A 3 -0.29 -15.25 -22.21
CA LYS A 3 -0.48 -16.63 -22.71
C LYS A 3 -0.43 -17.79 -21.71
N LYS A 4 0.00 -17.66 -20.45
CA LYS A 4 0.35 -18.83 -19.61
C LYS A 4 -0.84 -19.43 -18.85
N ASN A 5 -1.62 -18.64 -18.10
CA ASN A 5 -2.86 -19.14 -17.46
C ASN A 5 -3.95 -19.39 -18.50
N MET A 6 -3.89 -18.62 -19.60
CA MET A 6 -4.71 -18.93 -20.77
C MET A 6 -4.26 -20.21 -21.47
N ALA A 7 -2.97 -20.59 -21.46
CA ALA A 7 -2.50 -21.85 -22.02
C ALA A 7 -3.01 -23.06 -21.23
N ILE A 8 -3.30 -22.91 -19.93
CA ILE A 8 -3.89 -23.97 -19.11
C ILE A 8 -5.38 -24.15 -19.44
N LEU A 9 -6.13 -23.05 -19.56
CA LEU A 9 -7.53 -23.06 -20.05
C LEU A 9 -7.63 -23.48 -21.55
N MET A 10 -6.64 -23.09 -22.37
CA MET A 10 -6.53 -23.39 -23.81
C MET A 10 -5.98 -24.80 -24.07
N ALA A 11 -5.22 -25.43 -23.18
CA ALA A 11 -4.77 -26.80 -23.37
C ALA A 11 -5.96 -27.77 -23.42
N GLY A 12 -7.06 -27.44 -22.72
CA GLY A 12 -8.34 -28.12 -22.87
C GLY A 12 -9.10 -27.70 -24.14
N VAL A 13 -9.27 -26.39 -24.38
CA VAL A 13 -10.21 -25.89 -25.42
C VAL A 13 -9.61 -25.81 -26.84
N THR A 14 -8.29 -25.86 -27.03
CA THR A 14 -7.61 -25.59 -28.33
C THR A 14 -7.23 -26.84 -29.13
N VAL A 15 -7.88 -27.98 -28.91
CA VAL A 15 -7.63 -29.20 -29.72
C VAL A 15 -8.47 -29.23 -31.01
N ALA A 16 -9.26 -28.19 -31.27
CA ALA A 16 -9.84 -27.98 -32.60
C ALA A 16 -8.77 -27.35 -33.52
N THR A 17 -8.06 -28.22 -34.25
CA THR A 17 -7.14 -27.97 -35.38
C THR A 17 -5.64 -28.14 -35.07
N THR A 18 -5.09 -29.23 -35.64
CA THR A 18 -3.67 -29.63 -35.82
C THR A 18 -3.09 -30.67 -34.85
N VAL A 19 -2.31 -31.58 -35.44
CA VAL A 19 -1.78 -32.89 -34.98
C VAL A 19 -0.75 -32.80 -33.81
N ALA A 20 -0.80 -33.81 -32.92
CA ALA A 20 -0.07 -34.14 -31.65
C ALA A 20 1.49 -33.96 -31.62
N PRO A 21 2.27 -34.19 -30.51
CA PRO A 21 1.97 -34.77 -29.17
C PRO A 21 2.65 -34.06 -27.95
N ALA A 22 2.28 -34.44 -26.70
CA ALA A 22 3.18 -34.66 -25.54
C ALA A 22 2.49 -34.44 -24.18
N PHE A 23 1.84 -35.48 -23.62
CA PHE A 23 1.75 -35.68 -22.17
C PHE A 23 1.63 -37.19 -21.92
N ALA A 24 2.78 -37.86 -21.88
CA ALA A 24 2.92 -39.17 -21.28
C ALA A 24 4.27 -39.19 -20.54
N ASN A 25 4.23 -38.87 -19.25
CA ASN A 25 5.03 -39.55 -18.23
C ASN A 25 4.76 -38.96 -16.84
N GLY A 26 4.36 -39.83 -15.92
CA GLY A 26 4.64 -39.70 -14.49
C GLY A 26 3.53 -39.14 -13.61
N GLU A 27 2.97 -40.04 -12.79
CA GLU A 27 2.16 -39.83 -11.57
C GLU A 27 0.67 -39.53 -11.75
N ASN A 28 -0.15 -40.31 -11.03
CA ASN A 28 -1.62 -40.25 -10.94
C ASN A 28 -2.16 -38.80 -10.91
N ALA A 29 -2.62 -38.29 -12.05
CA ALA A 29 -3.09 -36.92 -12.21
C ALA A 29 -4.52 -36.67 -11.66
N THR A 30 -5.20 -37.72 -11.18
CA THR A 30 -6.62 -37.71 -10.82
C THR A 30 -6.99 -36.87 -9.57
N ASN A 31 -6.03 -36.23 -8.89
CA ASN A 31 -6.28 -35.42 -7.68
C ASN A 31 -5.58 -34.05 -7.65
N GLN A 32 -4.94 -33.59 -8.74
CA GLN A 32 -4.35 -32.25 -8.74
C GLN A 32 -5.42 -31.20 -9.07
N LYS A 33 -5.65 -30.30 -8.11
CA LYS A 33 -6.57 -29.16 -8.22
C LYS A 33 -5.75 -27.88 -8.38
N GLU A 34 -5.98 -27.15 -9.46
CA GLU A 34 -5.43 -25.81 -9.67
C GLU A 34 -6.54 -24.80 -9.42
N THR A 35 -6.30 -23.81 -8.56
CA THR A 35 -7.26 -22.73 -8.28
C THR A 35 -6.88 -21.49 -9.09
N SER A 36 -7.84 -20.62 -9.35
CA SER A 36 -7.67 -19.35 -10.05
C SER A 36 -8.71 -18.36 -9.55
N ILE A 37 -8.32 -17.17 -9.10
CA ILE A 37 -9.27 -16.12 -8.68
C ILE A 37 -9.36 -15.03 -9.75
N ILE A 38 -10.58 -14.62 -10.13
CA ILE A 38 -10.79 -13.50 -11.06
C ILE A 38 -11.87 -12.54 -10.57
N ASN A 39 -11.72 -11.26 -10.92
CA ASN A 39 -12.73 -10.25 -10.68
C ASN A 39 -13.90 -10.42 -11.67
N ALA A 40 -15.14 -10.28 -11.19
CA ALA A 40 -16.38 -10.33 -11.95
C ALA A 40 -16.36 -9.40 -13.18
N ALA A 41 -15.76 -8.21 -13.05
CA ALA A 41 -15.61 -7.25 -14.15
C ALA A 41 -14.76 -7.79 -15.33
N ASN A 42 -13.91 -8.79 -15.07
CA ASN A 42 -13.01 -9.39 -16.06
C ASN A 42 -13.46 -10.79 -16.52
N ALA A 43 -14.64 -11.24 -16.10
CA ALA A 43 -15.10 -12.62 -16.31
C ALA A 43 -15.68 -12.91 -17.70
N GLU A 44 -15.81 -11.92 -18.59
CA GLU A 44 -16.37 -12.10 -19.95
C GLU A 44 -15.66 -13.22 -20.72
N LYS A 45 -14.34 -13.32 -20.57
CA LYS A 45 -13.57 -14.37 -21.23
C LYS A 45 -13.82 -15.75 -20.64
N LEU A 46 -13.97 -15.85 -19.31
CA LEU A 46 -14.34 -17.10 -18.66
C LEU A 46 -15.67 -17.60 -19.21
N VAL A 47 -16.68 -16.73 -19.27
CA VAL A 47 -18.01 -17.06 -19.81
C VAL A 47 -17.91 -17.63 -21.22
N LYS A 48 -17.12 -17.01 -22.10
CA LYS A 48 -16.88 -17.50 -23.48
C LYS A 48 -16.18 -18.86 -23.54
N GLU A 49 -15.23 -19.12 -22.65
CA GLU A 49 -14.54 -20.42 -22.63
C GLU A 49 -15.42 -21.53 -22.06
N ILE A 50 -16.26 -21.21 -21.06
CA ILE A 50 -17.28 -22.13 -20.54
C ILE A 50 -18.33 -22.44 -21.62
N GLU A 51 -18.76 -21.45 -22.41
CA GLU A 51 -19.64 -21.67 -23.55
C GLU A 51 -19.04 -22.67 -24.55
N LYS A 52 -17.75 -22.52 -24.90
CA LYS A 52 -17.07 -23.46 -25.79
C LYS A 52 -17.01 -24.86 -25.19
N ALA A 53 -16.61 -24.97 -23.92
CA ALA A 53 -16.47 -26.24 -23.23
C ALA A 53 -17.81 -27.01 -23.15
N LEU A 54 -18.92 -26.33 -22.85
CA LEU A 54 -20.27 -26.91 -22.84
C LEU A 54 -20.72 -27.48 -24.21
N ASN A 55 -20.11 -26.99 -25.31
CA ASN A 55 -20.41 -27.44 -26.66
C ASN A 55 -19.52 -28.59 -27.15
N VAL A 56 -18.49 -28.97 -26.39
CA VAL A 56 -17.66 -30.14 -26.72
C VAL A 56 -18.41 -31.40 -26.29
N LYS A 57 -19.00 -32.10 -27.25
CA LYS A 57 -19.80 -33.31 -27.00
C LYS A 57 -19.19 -34.52 -27.67
N TYR A 58 -19.25 -35.68 -27.03
CA TYR A 58 -18.79 -36.94 -27.63
C TYR A 58 -19.60 -37.24 -28.91
N GLN A 59 -18.89 -37.36 -30.04
CA GLN A 59 -19.47 -37.63 -31.36
C GLN A 59 -19.26 -39.08 -31.80
N GLU A 60 -18.37 -39.80 -31.12
CA GLU A 60 -18.18 -41.24 -31.27
C GLU A 60 -17.62 -41.80 -29.95
N THR A 61 -18.17 -42.92 -29.46
CA THR A 61 -17.74 -43.51 -28.19
C THR A 61 -17.44 -45.01 -28.34
N LYS A 62 -16.34 -45.45 -27.74
CA LYS A 62 -15.88 -46.84 -27.71
C LYS A 62 -15.35 -47.27 -26.33
N ALA A 63 -15.22 -46.34 -25.38
CA ALA A 63 -14.69 -46.59 -24.03
C ALA A 63 -15.71 -46.29 -22.90
N GLY A 64 -17.01 -46.32 -23.23
CA GLY A 64 -18.10 -46.30 -22.24
C GLY A 64 -18.73 -44.94 -21.96
N ALA A 65 -18.31 -43.86 -22.62
CA ALA A 65 -19.03 -42.58 -22.58
C ALA A 65 -20.35 -42.64 -23.36
N GLU A 66 -21.30 -41.79 -22.96
CA GLU A 66 -22.60 -41.67 -23.63
C GLU A 66 -22.52 -40.67 -24.79
N LEU A 67 -22.95 -41.09 -25.97
CA LEU A 67 -22.93 -40.29 -27.19
C LEU A 67 -23.76 -39.00 -27.01
N GLY A 68 -23.21 -37.86 -27.44
CA GLY A 68 -23.87 -36.57 -27.35
C GLY A 68 -23.78 -35.87 -25.99
N THR A 69 -23.19 -36.51 -24.98
CA THR A 69 -22.92 -35.87 -23.68
C THR A 69 -21.68 -34.98 -23.75
N CYS A 70 -21.63 -33.96 -22.88
CA CYS A 70 -20.48 -33.04 -22.78
C CYS A 70 -19.21 -33.81 -22.41
N ALA A 71 -18.07 -33.49 -23.00
CA ALA A 71 -16.77 -34.07 -22.67
C ALA A 71 -16.16 -33.50 -21.38
N TYR A 72 -16.70 -32.38 -20.89
CA TYR A 72 -16.31 -31.77 -19.61
C TYR A 72 -17.37 -31.99 -18.54
N ASP A 73 -16.93 -32.14 -17.29
CA ASP A 73 -17.73 -31.89 -16.10
C ASP A 73 -17.50 -30.43 -15.70
N ILE A 74 -18.56 -29.62 -15.72
CA ILE A 74 -18.51 -28.20 -15.40
C ILE A 74 -19.55 -27.95 -14.32
N GLN A 75 -19.12 -27.40 -13.19
CA GLN A 75 -20.01 -27.12 -12.07
C GLN A 75 -19.93 -25.66 -11.65
N LEU A 76 -21.05 -25.12 -11.21
CA LEU A 76 -21.19 -23.82 -10.56
C LEU A 76 -21.63 -24.06 -9.12
N ASP A 77 -20.78 -23.70 -8.16
CA ASP A 77 -20.95 -23.94 -6.73
C ASP A 77 -21.29 -25.39 -6.37
N GLY A 78 -20.73 -26.33 -7.14
CA GLY A 78 -20.92 -27.78 -6.96
C GLY A 78 -22.17 -28.34 -7.65
N ALA A 79 -22.98 -27.52 -8.32
CA ALA A 79 -24.09 -27.96 -9.16
C ALA A 79 -23.68 -27.99 -10.64
N GLU A 80 -24.13 -28.99 -11.40
CA GLU A 80 -23.85 -29.10 -12.83
C GLU A 80 -24.29 -27.83 -13.58
N LEU A 81 -23.35 -27.20 -14.29
CA LEU A 81 -23.61 -26.02 -15.11
C LEU A 81 -24.01 -26.44 -16.52
N LYS A 82 -25.26 -26.15 -16.90
CA LYS A 82 -25.80 -26.54 -18.23
C LYS A 82 -25.75 -25.44 -19.28
N SER A 83 -25.55 -24.19 -18.85
CA SER A 83 -25.58 -23.02 -19.71
C SER A 83 -24.61 -21.94 -19.21
N HIS A 84 -23.85 -21.36 -20.14
CA HIS A 84 -22.99 -20.21 -19.83
C HIS A 84 -23.80 -18.98 -19.39
N ILE A 85 -25.08 -18.87 -19.80
CA ILE A 85 -25.97 -17.77 -19.41
C ILE A 85 -26.24 -17.81 -17.90
N THR A 86 -26.35 -19.01 -17.31
CA THR A 86 -26.50 -19.15 -15.85
C THR A 86 -25.30 -18.56 -15.13
N LEU A 87 -24.08 -18.92 -15.56
CA LEU A 87 -22.85 -18.34 -15.01
C LEU A 87 -22.80 -16.82 -15.21
N GLU A 88 -23.16 -16.33 -16.39
CA GLU A 88 -23.15 -14.90 -16.70
C GLU A 88 -24.12 -14.11 -15.80
N ASN A 89 -25.32 -14.64 -15.55
CA ASN A 89 -26.31 -14.01 -14.68
C ASN A 89 -25.84 -13.99 -13.22
N GLU A 90 -25.33 -15.12 -12.73
CA GLU A 90 -24.80 -15.24 -11.37
C GLU A 90 -23.66 -14.24 -11.13
N ILE A 91 -22.73 -14.11 -12.08
CA ILE A 91 -21.65 -13.11 -12.03
C ILE A 91 -22.18 -11.67 -12.00
N LYS A 92 -23.24 -11.37 -12.77
CA LYS A 92 -23.85 -10.03 -12.80
C LYS A 92 -24.59 -9.68 -11.51
N GLU A 93 -25.10 -10.68 -10.80
CA GLU A 93 -25.83 -10.51 -9.55
C GLU A 93 -24.93 -10.44 -8.32
N LEU A 94 -23.65 -10.81 -8.45
CA LEU A 94 -22.65 -10.72 -7.38
C LEU A 94 -22.57 -9.31 -6.79
N LYS A 95 -22.87 -9.20 -5.50
CA LYS A 95 -22.57 -8.01 -4.71
C LYS A 95 -21.10 -8.02 -4.28
N ASN A 96 -20.58 -6.86 -3.92
CA ASN A 96 -19.21 -6.76 -3.40
C ASN A 96 -19.00 -7.73 -2.23
N GLY A 97 -17.91 -8.50 -2.25
CA GLY A 97 -17.62 -9.55 -1.27
C GLY A 97 -18.26 -10.92 -1.55
N GLU A 98 -19.23 -11.02 -2.48
CA GLU A 98 -19.77 -12.31 -2.94
C GLU A 98 -18.87 -12.93 -4.01
N SER A 99 -18.91 -14.26 -4.09
CA SER A 99 -18.21 -15.03 -5.11
C SER A 99 -19.02 -16.23 -5.57
N VAL A 100 -18.73 -16.69 -6.79
CA VAL A 100 -19.21 -17.95 -7.35
C VAL A 100 -18.01 -18.78 -7.76
N LYS A 101 -18.13 -20.09 -7.60
CA LYS A 101 -17.06 -21.03 -7.90
C LYS A 101 -17.42 -21.87 -9.12
N VAL A 102 -16.57 -21.81 -10.15
CA VAL A 102 -16.68 -22.65 -11.33
C VAL A 102 -15.62 -23.74 -11.27
N THR A 103 -16.00 -25.01 -11.34
CA THR A 103 -15.04 -26.11 -11.54
C THR A 103 -15.19 -26.66 -12.96
N ILE A 104 -14.06 -26.96 -13.60
CA ILE A 104 -14.02 -27.62 -14.91
C ILE A 104 -13.03 -28.78 -14.89
N GLN A 105 -13.49 -29.94 -15.32
CA GLN A 105 -12.69 -31.16 -15.48
C GLN A 105 -12.98 -31.80 -16.82
N ASP A 106 -11.92 -32.12 -17.57
CA ASP A 106 -12.04 -32.97 -18.77
C ASP A 106 -12.31 -34.42 -18.35
N LYS A 107 -13.39 -35.03 -18.85
CA LYS A 107 -13.74 -36.43 -18.55
C LYS A 107 -12.91 -37.45 -19.33
N GLY A 108 -12.00 -36.96 -20.17
CA GLY A 108 -11.12 -37.74 -21.03
C GLY A 108 -11.66 -37.75 -22.45
N HIS A 109 -11.13 -36.88 -23.30
CA HIS A 109 -11.47 -36.85 -24.72
C HIS A 109 -10.26 -36.51 -25.61
N GLN A 110 -10.40 -36.79 -26.90
CA GLN A 110 -9.52 -36.27 -27.94
C GLN A 110 -10.28 -36.12 -29.26
N VAL A 111 -9.62 -35.55 -30.28
CA VAL A 111 -10.21 -35.39 -31.61
C VAL A 111 -9.55 -36.35 -32.60
N ILE A 112 -10.30 -37.33 -33.11
CA ILE A 112 -9.87 -38.25 -34.17
C ILE A 112 -10.77 -38.04 -35.38
N ALA A 113 -10.18 -37.78 -36.56
CA ALA A 113 -10.93 -37.56 -37.81
C ALA A 113 -12.06 -36.52 -37.67
N ASN A 114 -11.79 -35.39 -37.00
CA ASN A 114 -12.74 -34.32 -36.69
C ASN A 114 -13.92 -34.72 -35.78
N LYS A 115 -13.85 -35.87 -35.12
CA LYS A 115 -14.83 -36.29 -34.10
C LYS A 115 -14.23 -36.25 -32.71
N VAL A 116 -15.01 -35.77 -31.75
CA VAL A 116 -14.67 -35.84 -30.32
C VAL A 116 -14.95 -37.26 -29.82
N VAL A 117 -13.93 -37.93 -29.29
CA VAL A 117 -14.00 -39.34 -28.88
C VAL A 117 -13.52 -39.55 -27.44
N ASP A 118 -13.97 -40.62 -26.79
CA ASP A 118 -13.65 -40.98 -25.40
C ASP A 118 -12.51 -42.01 -25.25
N TYR A 119 -11.94 -42.44 -26.37
CA TYR A 119 -10.98 -43.53 -26.44
C TYR A 119 -9.69 -43.10 -27.10
N LYS A 120 -8.60 -43.80 -26.79
CA LYS A 120 -7.35 -43.78 -27.54
C LYS A 120 -7.04 -45.15 -28.11
N ILE A 121 -6.29 -45.16 -29.20
CA ILE A 121 -5.77 -46.37 -29.82
C ILE A 121 -4.28 -46.40 -29.51
N GLU A 122 -3.88 -47.38 -28.72
CA GLU A 122 -2.47 -47.61 -28.45
C GLU A 122 -1.84 -48.41 -29.57
N LYS A 123 -0.53 -48.26 -29.76
CA LYS A 123 0.23 -49.04 -30.72
C LYS A 123 1.05 -50.09 -30.01
N TYR A 124 1.35 -51.19 -30.70
CA TYR A 124 2.30 -52.17 -30.19
C TYR A 124 3.71 -51.58 -30.23
N GLU A 125 4.39 -51.55 -29.10
CA GLU A 125 5.77 -51.05 -28.99
C GLU A 125 6.80 -52.19 -29.10
N THR A 126 6.39 -53.41 -28.76
CA THR A 126 7.25 -54.59 -28.81
C THR A 126 6.53 -55.83 -29.36
N VAL A 127 7.30 -56.77 -29.90
CA VAL A 127 6.76 -58.07 -30.34
C VAL A 127 6.19 -58.87 -29.17
N SER A 128 6.74 -58.71 -27.96
CA SER A 128 6.24 -59.40 -26.77
C SER A 128 4.80 -58.99 -26.46
N GLU A 129 4.46 -57.69 -26.57
CA GLU A 129 3.10 -57.21 -26.36
C GLU A 129 2.11 -57.85 -27.34
N ILE A 130 2.50 -58.02 -28.61
CA ILE A 130 1.66 -58.68 -29.63
C ILE A 130 1.45 -60.14 -29.24
N LEU A 131 2.51 -60.87 -28.89
CA LEU A 131 2.43 -62.28 -28.51
C LEU A 131 1.60 -62.49 -27.24
N ASP A 132 1.75 -61.61 -26.25
CA ASP A 132 1.00 -61.70 -24.99
C ASP A 132 -0.48 -61.36 -25.18
N ALA A 133 -0.80 -60.38 -26.04
CA ALA A 133 -2.17 -60.08 -26.40
C ALA A 133 -2.86 -61.24 -27.14
N VAL A 134 -2.18 -61.93 -28.06
CA VAL A 134 -2.76 -63.09 -28.77
C VAL A 134 -3.07 -64.24 -27.81
N LYS A 135 -2.21 -64.49 -26.81
CA LYS A 135 -2.40 -65.55 -25.80
C LYS A 135 -3.68 -65.39 -24.97
N LEU A 136 -4.28 -64.19 -24.94
CA LEU A 136 -5.55 -63.97 -24.25
C LEU A 136 -6.71 -64.75 -24.89
N ASN A 137 -6.58 -65.17 -26.16
CA ASN A 137 -7.53 -66.04 -26.82
C ASN A 137 -6.91 -67.42 -27.08
N VAL A 138 -7.40 -68.43 -26.37
CA VAL A 138 -6.89 -69.81 -26.42
C VAL A 138 -7.09 -70.50 -27.76
N GLU A 139 -7.95 -69.98 -28.63
CA GLU A 139 -8.19 -70.52 -29.97
C GLU A 139 -7.18 -70.02 -31.02
N LEU A 140 -6.34 -69.05 -30.66
CA LEU A 140 -5.37 -68.43 -31.57
C LEU A 140 -3.96 -68.95 -31.30
N THR A 141 -3.16 -68.99 -32.36
CA THR A 141 -1.71 -69.22 -32.29
C THR A 141 -0.97 -68.09 -32.98
N ALA A 142 0.19 -67.72 -32.45
CA ALA A 142 1.03 -66.67 -33.01
C ALA A 142 2.35 -67.24 -33.51
N LYS A 143 2.78 -66.82 -34.70
CA LYS A 143 4.10 -67.14 -35.25
C LYS A 143 4.85 -65.84 -35.53
N GLN A 144 5.97 -65.65 -34.83
CA GLN A 144 6.86 -64.51 -35.09
C GLN A 144 7.64 -64.73 -36.39
N LEU A 145 7.70 -63.67 -37.20
CA LEU A 145 8.49 -63.55 -38.42
C LEU A 145 9.61 -62.49 -38.25
N PRO A 146 10.59 -62.41 -39.17
CA PRO A 146 11.55 -61.32 -39.19
C PRO A 146 10.88 -59.93 -39.30
N ASN A 147 11.64 -58.87 -38.99
CA ASN A 147 11.19 -57.46 -39.08
C ASN A 147 10.03 -57.07 -38.15
N ASN A 148 9.96 -57.65 -36.95
CA ASN A 148 8.95 -57.35 -35.92
C ASN A 148 7.49 -57.65 -36.34
N ILE A 149 7.30 -58.66 -37.19
CA ILE A 149 6.00 -59.10 -37.69
C ILE A 149 5.54 -60.37 -36.95
N VAL A 150 4.26 -60.47 -36.64
CA VAL A 150 3.61 -61.64 -36.03
C VAL A 150 2.41 -62.05 -36.88
N GLU A 151 2.40 -63.31 -37.35
CA GLU A 151 1.22 -63.93 -37.96
C GLU A 151 0.33 -64.51 -36.86
N VAL A 152 -0.97 -64.15 -36.88
CA VAL A 152 -1.99 -64.66 -35.97
C VAL A 152 -2.88 -65.64 -36.73
N LYS A 153 -2.97 -66.88 -36.25
CA LYS A 153 -3.67 -67.99 -36.89
C LYS A 153 -4.75 -68.58 -36.01
N LYS A 154 -5.83 -69.08 -36.61
CA LYS A 154 -6.82 -69.96 -35.98
C LYS A 154 -6.84 -71.27 -36.75
N GLY A 155 -6.39 -72.36 -36.14
CA GLY A 155 -6.06 -73.58 -36.88
C GLY A 155 -4.92 -73.34 -37.88
N GLU A 156 -5.13 -73.67 -39.16
CA GLU A 156 -4.13 -73.46 -40.22
C GLU A 156 -4.26 -72.10 -40.93
N ASP A 157 -5.38 -71.40 -40.76
CA ASP A 157 -5.68 -70.15 -41.45
C ASP A 157 -5.03 -68.94 -40.78
N ILE A 158 -4.37 -68.09 -41.58
CA ILE A 158 -3.86 -66.79 -41.14
C ILE A 158 -5.02 -65.79 -41.17
N ILE A 159 -5.31 -65.21 -40.01
CA ILE A 159 -6.42 -64.25 -39.84
C ILE A 159 -5.91 -62.82 -39.76
N ALA A 160 -4.71 -62.59 -39.23
CA ALA A 160 -4.10 -61.26 -39.19
C ALA A 160 -2.57 -61.33 -39.23
N THR A 161 -1.95 -60.27 -39.73
CA THR A 161 -0.51 -60.03 -39.65
C THR A 161 -0.31 -58.70 -38.94
N VAL A 162 0.35 -58.71 -37.79
CA VAL A 162 0.51 -57.55 -36.90
C VAL A 162 1.99 -57.22 -36.76
N THR A 163 2.34 -55.94 -36.90
CA THR A 163 3.70 -55.43 -36.81
C THR A 163 3.83 -54.47 -35.63
N VAL A 164 5.03 -54.37 -35.04
CA VAL A 164 5.33 -53.29 -34.09
C VAL A 164 5.07 -51.92 -34.75
N GLY A 165 4.28 -51.07 -34.10
CA GLY A 165 3.78 -49.80 -34.63
C GLY A 165 2.34 -49.84 -35.15
N ASP A 166 1.76 -51.02 -35.32
CA ASP A 166 0.34 -51.20 -35.61
C ASP A 166 -0.52 -50.94 -34.37
N ASP A 167 -1.77 -50.56 -34.61
CA ASP A 167 -2.77 -50.35 -33.58
C ASP A 167 -3.06 -51.66 -32.82
N LYS A 168 -3.19 -51.58 -31.49
CA LYS A 168 -3.52 -52.72 -30.66
C LYS A 168 -4.88 -53.29 -31.06
N LEU A 169 -4.97 -54.60 -31.13
CA LEU A 169 -6.17 -55.34 -31.53
C LEU A 169 -6.77 -56.07 -30.33
N ASP A 170 -8.09 -56.18 -30.28
CA ASP A 170 -8.81 -56.99 -29.31
C ASP A 170 -8.99 -58.40 -29.88
N PHE A 171 -8.03 -59.28 -29.58
CA PHE A 171 -8.04 -60.67 -30.08
C PHE A 171 -9.19 -61.53 -29.56
N THR A 172 -10.01 -61.02 -28.63
CA THR A 172 -11.25 -61.68 -28.20
C THR A 172 -12.43 -61.39 -29.13
N LYS A 173 -12.34 -60.35 -29.98
CA LYS A 173 -13.40 -59.91 -30.89
C LYS A 173 -12.99 -60.11 -32.35
N ILE A 174 -13.36 -61.26 -32.88
CA ILE A 174 -13.10 -61.63 -34.28
C ILE A 174 -14.10 -60.92 -35.20
N VAL A 175 -13.59 -60.29 -36.25
CA VAL A 175 -14.40 -59.71 -37.33
C VAL A 175 -14.60 -60.79 -38.40
N THR A 176 -15.85 -61.03 -38.81
CA THR A 176 -16.20 -62.00 -39.85
C THR A 176 -16.78 -61.32 -41.08
N ASP A 177 -16.57 -61.90 -42.26
CA ASP A 177 -17.27 -61.49 -43.48
C ASP A 177 -18.73 -61.97 -43.51
N ASN A 178 -19.45 -61.65 -44.59
CA ASN A 178 -20.87 -62.01 -44.79
C ASN A 178 -21.11 -63.53 -44.89
N GLU A 179 -20.06 -64.33 -45.06
CA GLU A 179 -20.10 -65.79 -45.11
C GLU A 179 -19.67 -66.42 -43.77
N GLY A 180 -19.38 -65.60 -42.75
CA GLY A 180 -18.98 -66.04 -41.41
C GLY A 180 -17.50 -66.39 -41.27
N LYS A 181 -16.66 -66.10 -42.27
CA LYS A 181 -15.23 -66.36 -42.23
C LYS A 181 -14.50 -65.23 -41.49
N ALA A 182 -13.60 -65.58 -40.57
CA ALA A 182 -12.79 -64.61 -39.85
C ALA A 182 -11.84 -63.85 -40.80
N THR A 183 -11.94 -62.53 -40.80
CA THR A 183 -11.15 -61.63 -41.67
C THR A 183 -10.24 -60.68 -40.89
N GLY A 184 -10.35 -60.65 -39.56
CA GLY A 184 -9.49 -59.84 -38.70
C GLY A 184 -10.02 -59.76 -37.27
N PHE A 185 -9.60 -58.71 -36.56
CA PHE A 185 -9.98 -58.43 -35.18
C PHE A 185 -10.40 -56.97 -35.03
N GLU A 186 -11.27 -56.67 -34.07
CA GLU A 186 -11.58 -55.29 -33.73
C GLU A 186 -10.36 -54.57 -33.13
N THR A 187 -10.28 -53.25 -33.30
CA THR A 187 -9.27 -52.43 -32.63
C THR A 187 -9.53 -52.40 -31.11
N ASN A 188 -8.47 -52.47 -30.32
CA ASN A 188 -8.55 -52.32 -28.88
C ASN A 188 -8.55 -50.82 -28.51
N TYR A 189 -9.67 -50.37 -27.95
CA TYR A 189 -9.87 -49.00 -27.53
C TYR A 189 -9.65 -48.87 -26.02
N THR A 190 -8.72 -48.02 -25.60
CA THR A 190 -8.49 -47.74 -24.18
C THR A 190 -9.13 -46.42 -23.78
N LYS A 191 -9.67 -46.37 -22.56
CA LYS A 191 -10.29 -45.16 -22.02
C LYS A 191 -9.25 -44.07 -21.82
N ILE A 192 -9.61 -42.83 -22.14
CA ILE A 192 -8.79 -41.65 -21.81
C ILE A 192 -9.06 -41.28 -20.35
N GLU A 193 -8.00 -41.07 -19.58
CA GLU A 193 -8.12 -40.65 -18.19
C GLU A 193 -8.62 -39.21 -18.08
N ALA A 194 -9.36 -38.92 -17.01
CA ALA A 194 -9.83 -37.57 -16.73
C ALA A 194 -8.67 -36.62 -16.46
N GLY A 195 -8.82 -35.37 -16.89
CA GLY A 195 -7.86 -34.30 -16.64
C GLY A 195 -7.89 -33.80 -15.18
N LYS A 196 -7.01 -32.83 -14.91
CA LYS A 196 -6.99 -32.09 -13.63
C LYS A 196 -8.29 -31.30 -13.43
N ILE A 197 -8.62 -31.02 -12.16
CA ILE A 197 -9.72 -30.12 -11.80
C ILE A 197 -9.17 -28.69 -11.77
N ASN A 198 -9.75 -27.81 -12.59
CA ASN A 198 -9.48 -26.38 -12.51
C ASN A 198 -10.65 -25.73 -11.76
N GLU A 199 -10.36 -25.06 -10.65
CA GLU A 199 -11.31 -24.29 -9.85
C GLU A 199 -11.09 -22.80 -10.12
N ILE A 200 -12.15 -22.10 -10.50
CA ILE A 200 -12.11 -20.68 -10.82
C ILE A 200 -13.11 -19.96 -9.92
N ILE A 201 -12.62 -19.11 -9.03
CA ILE A 201 -13.45 -18.29 -8.15
C ILE A 201 -13.65 -16.94 -8.83
N VAL A 202 -14.88 -16.61 -9.18
CA VAL A 202 -15.26 -15.29 -9.69
C VAL A 202 -15.85 -14.50 -8.54
N ARG A 203 -15.31 -13.32 -8.25
CA ARG A 203 -15.78 -12.47 -7.14
C ARG A 203 -15.94 -11.02 -7.56
N ASN A 204 -16.83 -10.30 -6.90
CA ASN A 204 -16.92 -8.86 -7.06
C ASN A 204 -16.04 -8.18 -5.99
N SER A 205 -14.99 -7.48 -6.43
CA SER A 205 -14.02 -6.79 -5.58
C SER A 205 -13.68 -5.39 -6.11
N THR A 206 -13.34 -4.48 -5.21
CA THR A 206 -12.72 -3.20 -5.55
C THR A 206 -11.23 -3.44 -5.81
N GLU A 207 -10.68 -2.94 -6.92
CA GLU A 207 -9.26 -3.12 -7.25
C GLU A 207 -8.47 -1.82 -7.06
N LEU A 208 -7.33 -1.90 -6.38
CA LEU A 208 -6.40 -0.79 -6.15
C LEU A 208 -4.98 -1.18 -6.61
N GLU A 209 -4.26 -0.20 -7.17
CA GLU A 209 -2.86 -0.36 -7.56
C GLU A 209 -1.94 -0.17 -6.35
N ALA A 210 -1.09 -1.15 -6.02
CA ALA A 210 -0.21 -1.06 -4.86
C ALA A 210 0.71 0.17 -4.91
N THR A 211 1.18 0.55 -6.10
CA THR A 211 2.02 1.75 -6.29
C THR A 211 1.31 3.08 -6.04
N ASP A 212 -0.03 3.09 -6.01
CA ASP A 212 -0.79 4.26 -5.60
C ASP A 212 -0.88 4.37 -4.07
N LEU A 213 -0.68 3.27 -3.35
CA LEU A 213 -0.86 3.15 -1.90
C LEU A 213 0.44 3.30 -1.12
N VAL A 214 1.59 2.98 -1.71
CA VAL A 214 2.91 3.10 -1.08
C VAL A 214 3.90 3.91 -1.89
N ASN A 215 4.80 4.59 -1.19
CA ASN A 215 5.98 5.21 -1.77
C ASN A 215 7.21 4.87 -0.93
N GLY A 216 7.90 3.79 -1.31
CA GLY A 216 9.06 3.28 -0.56
C GLY A 216 8.64 2.75 0.82
N TYR A 217 8.96 3.50 1.87
CA TYR A 217 8.81 3.07 3.28
C TYR A 217 7.52 3.54 3.95
N PHE A 218 6.63 4.28 3.28
CA PHE A 218 5.40 4.79 3.90
C PHE A 218 4.18 4.69 2.97
N LEU A 219 3.00 4.69 3.60
CA LEU A 219 1.73 4.82 2.89
C LEU A 219 1.59 6.23 2.31
N THR A 220 1.15 6.31 1.06
CA THR A 220 0.73 7.58 0.44
C THR A 220 -0.54 8.11 1.13
N ALA A 221 -1.02 9.30 0.72
CA ALA A 221 -2.32 9.80 1.18
C ALA A 221 -3.45 8.78 0.92
N LYS A 222 -3.51 8.19 -0.29
CA LYS A 222 -4.48 7.12 -0.62
C LYS A 222 -4.30 5.87 0.25
N GLY A 223 -3.05 5.49 0.53
CA GLY A 223 -2.75 4.38 1.43
C GLY A 223 -3.24 4.62 2.85
N ASN A 224 -3.04 5.83 3.38
CA ASN A 224 -3.55 6.23 4.69
C ASN A 224 -5.08 6.30 4.72
N GLU A 225 -5.73 6.84 3.69
CA GLU A 225 -7.20 6.84 3.58
C GLU A 225 -7.77 5.42 3.62
N LEU A 226 -7.12 4.47 2.93
CA LEU A 226 -7.48 3.05 3.00
C LEU A 226 -7.28 2.50 4.41
N ALA A 227 -6.14 2.75 5.05
CA ALA A 227 -5.87 2.29 6.41
C ALA A 227 -6.89 2.83 7.43
N GLU A 228 -7.20 4.13 7.37
CA GLU A 228 -8.20 4.78 8.23
C GLU A 228 -9.60 4.20 8.02
N ARG A 229 -9.97 3.94 6.75
CA ARG A 229 -11.22 3.26 6.44
C ARG A 229 -11.27 1.88 7.08
N LEU A 230 -10.20 1.08 6.95
CA LEU A 230 -10.14 -0.27 7.53
C LEU A 230 -10.22 -0.24 9.06
N LEU A 231 -9.50 0.69 9.72
CA LEU A 231 -9.59 0.91 11.17
C LEU A 231 -11.01 1.27 11.63
N LYS A 232 -11.73 2.07 10.84
CA LYS A 232 -13.13 2.42 11.11
C LYS A 232 -14.04 1.20 11.04
N GLU A 233 -13.80 0.28 10.10
CA GLU A 233 -14.54 -0.98 10.01
C GLU A 233 -14.24 -1.90 11.20
N GLU A 234 -12.98 -1.98 11.66
CA GLU A 234 -12.62 -2.71 12.90
C GLU A 234 -13.33 -2.12 14.12
N THR A 235 -13.36 -0.80 14.23
CA THR A 235 -14.06 -0.08 15.31
C THR A 235 -15.57 -0.34 15.27
N ALA A 236 -16.13 -0.61 14.08
CA ALA A 236 -17.52 -1.01 13.90
C ALA A 236 -17.79 -2.50 14.17
N GLY A 237 -16.78 -3.26 14.62
CA GLY A 237 -16.90 -4.68 14.99
C GLY A 237 -16.68 -5.67 13.84
N LYS A 238 -16.16 -5.21 12.68
CA LYS A 238 -15.79 -6.08 11.57
C LYS A 238 -14.36 -6.61 11.73
N THR A 239 -14.06 -7.75 11.12
CA THR A 239 -12.70 -8.32 11.09
C THR A 239 -12.06 -8.03 9.74
N ILE A 240 -10.79 -7.60 9.75
CA ILE A 240 -9.99 -7.36 8.55
C ILE A 240 -8.99 -8.50 8.40
N GLU A 241 -9.08 -9.24 7.30
CA GLU A 241 -8.15 -10.33 6.98
C GLU A 241 -7.40 -10.02 5.69
N ILE A 242 -6.08 -10.16 5.73
CA ILE A 242 -5.23 -10.07 4.53
C ILE A 242 -5.00 -11.49 3.99
N ILE A 243 -5.40 -11.71 2.75
CA ILE A 243 -5.35 -13.01 2.07
C ILE A 243 -4.33 -12.93 0.94
N ASP A 244 -3.27 -13.74 1.02
CA ASP A 244 -2.26 -13.80 -0.02
C ASP A 244 -2.78 -14.58 -1.24
N ASN A 245 -2.71 -13.95 -2.40
CA ASN A 245 -2.99 -14.63 -3.66
C ASN A 245 -1.68 -15.21 -4.20
N ASN A 246 -1.50 -16.52 -4.05
CA ASN A 246 -0.33 -17.24 -4.56
C ASN A 246 -0.31 -17.41 -6.09
N GLU A 247 -1.21 -16.75 -6.81
CA GLU A 247 -1.42 -16.96 -8.24
C GLU A 247 -0.96 -15.74 -9.05
N ASP A 248 -0.18 -16.04 -10.08
CA ASP A 248 0.36 -15.08 -11.04
C ASP A 248 -0.79 -14.54 -11.93
N LEU A 249 -1.52 -13.55 -11.44
CA LEU A 249 -2.60 -12.84 -12.15
C LEU A 249 -2.07 -11.92 -13.27
N GLY A 250 -0.77 -12.00 -13.61
CA GLY A 250 -0.11 -11.11 -14.56
C GLY A 250 0.33 -9.78 -13.94
N PHE A 251 0.02 -9.54 -12.67
CA PHE A 251 0.65 -8.56 -11.80
C PHE A 251 1.84 -9.22 -11.10
N ALA A 252 2.91 -8.48 -10.87
CA ALA A 252 4.10 -9.03 -10.25
C ALA A 252 3.92 -9.30 -8.73
N GLY A 253 2.70 -9.11 -8.20
CA GLY A 253 2.20 -9.61 -6.93
C GLY A 253 0.76 -9.16 -6.73
N SER A 254 0.00 -9.87 -5.88
CA SER A 254 -1.31 -9.40 -5.43
C SER A 254 -1.69 -10.02 -4.08
N PHE A 255 -2.54 -9.32 -3.33
CA PHE A 255 -3.21 -9.84 -2.14
C PHE A 255 -4.57 -9.17 -2.01
N ASP A 256 -5.43 -9.73 -1.17
CA ASP A 256 -6.72 -9.15 -0.87
C ASP A 256 -6.85 -8.74 0.57
N ILE A 257 -7.73 -7.77 0.79
CA ILE A 257 -8.23 -7.40 2.09
C ILE A 257 -9.70 -7.80 2.13
N ALA A 258 -10.01 -8.83 2.93
CA ALA A 258 -11.37 -9.25 3.20
C ALA A 258 -11.88 -8.55 4.46
N ILE A 259 -12.97 -7.80 4.31
CA ILE A 259 -13.72 -7.22 5.44
C ILE A 259 -14.84 -8.20 5.77
N LYS A 260 -14.89 -8.68 7.01
CA LYS A 260 -15.85 -9.68 7.46
C LYS A 260 -16.75 -9.18 8.58
N GLU A 261 -18.01 -9.57 8.53
CA GLU A 261 -18.94 -9.45 9.65
C GLU A 261 -19.23 -10.86 10.16
N ALA A 262 -18.74 -11.17 11.38
CA ALA A 262 -18.54 -12.55 11.84
C ALA A 262 -17.71 -13.34 10.81
N ASP A 263 -18.22 -14.47 10.31
CA ASP A 263 -17.51 -15.31 9.33
C ASP A 263 -17.88 -14.98 7.87
N LYS A 264 -18.80 -14.03 7.64
CA LYS A 264 -19.24 -13.66 6.30
C LYS A 264 -18.38 -12.53 5.75
N VAL A 265 -17.78 -12.75 4.57
CA VAL A 265 -17.12 -11.69 3.79
C VAL A 265 -18.17 -10.72 3.27
N VAL A 266 -18.05 -9.44 3.65
CA VAL A 266 -18.95 -8.37 3.21
C VAL A 266 -18.33 -7.48 2.14
N GLU A 267 -17.00 -7.47 2.04
CA GLU A 267 -16.27 -6.73 1.01
C GLU A 267 -14.89 -7.33 0.80
N ILE A 268 -14.43 -7.29 -0.45
CA ILE A 268 -13.05 -7.63 -0.81
C ILE A 268 -12.43 -6.44 -1.55
N ILE A 269 -11.24 -6.05 -1.11
CA ILE A 269 -10.39 -5.06 -1.79
C ILE A 269 -9.17 -5.80 -2.32
N GLY A 270 -9.06 -5.93 -3.64
CA GLY A 270 -7.90 -6.47 -4.31
C GLY A 270 -6.81 -5.41 -4.46
N ILE A 271 -5.58 -5.77 -4.07
CA ILE A 271 -4.40 -4.93 -4.24
C ILE A 271 -3.43 -5.67 -5.14
N SER A 272 -3.05 -5.04 -6.25
CA SER A 272 -2.16 -5.64 -7.25
C SER A 272 -1.19 -4.62 -7.82
N SER A 273 -0.05 -5.09 -8.37
CA SER A 273 0.88 -4.23 -9.12
C SER A 273 1.88 -5.07 -9.91
N HIS A 274 2.43 -4.51 -10.99
CA HIS A 274 3.63 -5.06 -11.67
C HIS A 274 4.94 -4.87 -10.89
N ASN A 275 4.91 -4.25 -9.72
CA ASN A 275 6.05 -4.14 -8.80
C ASN A 275 5.82 -5.02 -7.56
N PRO A 276 6.48 -6.20 -7.43
CA PRO A 276 6.29 -7.09 -6.27
C PRO A 276 6.63 -6.41 -4.95
N SER A 277 7.66 -5.56 -4.95
CA SER A 277 8.11 -4.86 -3.75
C SER A 277 7.06 -3.87 -3.25
N ALA A 278 6.33 -3.20 -4.16
CA ALA A 278 5.24 -2.31 -3.80
C ALA A 278 4.08 -3.07 -3.16
N VAL A 279 3.75 -4.26 -3.67
CA VAL A 279 2.71 -5.13 -3.11
C VAL A 279 3.08 -5.56 -1.69
N ASN A 280 4.29 -6.08 -1.50
CA ASN A 280 4.77 -6.51 -0.20
C ASN A 280 4.86 -5.33 0.79
N ALA A 281 5.37 -4.17 0.35
CA ALA A 281 5.41 -2.97 1.17
C ALA A 281 4.01 -2.50 1.57
N THR A 282 3.05 -2.51 0.65
CA THR A 282 1.65 -2.14 0.94
C THR A 282 1.06 -3.05 2.00
N LYS A 283 1.26 -4.36 1.87
CA LYS A 283 0.81 -5.35 2.84
C LYS A 283 1.38 -5.05 4.23
N VAL A 284 2.71 -4.95 4.34
CA VAL A 284 3.39 -4.74 5.63
C VAL A 284 2.97 -3.41 6.25
N LEU A 285 2.96 -2.31 5.48
CA LEU A 285 2.63 -0.99 6.01
C LEU A 285 1.16 -0.85 6.42
N LEU A 286 0.23 -1.50 5.71
CA LEU A 286 -1.17 -1.57 6.14
C LEU A 286 -1.30 -2.38 7.43
N GLN A 287 -0.64 -3.54 7.53
CA GLN A 287 -0.63 -4.33 8.77
C GLN A 287 -0.07 -3.54 9.95
N ASP A 288 1.04 -2.83 9.73
CA ASP A 288 1.65 -1.99 10.75
C ASP A 288 0.72 -0.85 11.20
N LYS A 289 -0.03 -0.25 10.27
CA LYS A 289 -1.03 0.77 10.62
C LYS A 289 -2.19 0.19 11.41
N LEU A 290 -2.74 -0.95 11.00
CA LEU A 290 -3.85 -1.63 11.69
C LEU A 290 -3.44 -2.05 13.11
N ASN A 291 -2.21 -2.52 13.28
CA ASN A 291 -1.67 -2.94 14.58
C ASN A 291 -1.09 -1.77 15.41
N ASN A 292 -1.12 -0.54 14.90
CA ASN A 292 -0.48 0.63 15.51
C ASN A 292 1.02 0.43 15.81
N THR A 293 1.73 -0.29 14.93
CA THR A 293 3.18 -0.57 14.99
C THR A 293 3.96 0.17 13.90
N SER A 294 3.34 1.12 13.20
CA SER A 294 3.98 1.86 12.11
C SER A 294 5.18 2.68 12.58
N ARG A 295 6.27 2.53 11.84
CA ARG A 295 7.57 3.15 12.13
C ARG A 295 7.90 4.30 11.18
N VAL A 296 7.18 4.40 10.07
CA VAL A 296 7.34 5.50 9.11
C VAL A 296 5.96 6.01 8.72
N ASP A 297 5.64 7.21 9.17
CA ASP A 297 4.34 7.85 9.01
C ASP A 297 4.39 9.03 8.03
N LEU A 298 3.23 9.36 7.46
CA LEU A 298 3.00 10.56 6.67
C LEU A 298 1.86 11.37 7.29
N MET A 299 2.14 12.61 7.69
CA MET A 299 1.16 13.61 8.09
C MET A 299 1.08 14.67 6.99
N ALA A 300 0.18 14.47 6.04
CA ALA A 300 0.06 15.36 4.89
C ALA A 300 -1.36 15.38 4.33
N GLY A 301 -1.78 16.56 3.88
CA GLY A 301 -2.97 16.74 3.05
C GLY A 301 -2.61 17.25 1.66
N GLU A 302 -3.62 17.45 0.82
CA GLU A 302 -3.46 17.97 -0.56
C GLU A 302 -2.83 19.37 -0.58
N ASP A 303 -3.00 20.15 0.49
CA ASP A 303 -2.43 21.47 0.65
C ASP A 303 -1.93 21.71 2.10
N ARG A 304 -1.45 22.94 2.36
CA ARG A 304 -0.93 23.35 3.67
C ARG A 304 -2.01 23.39 4.77
N TYR A 305 -3.26 23.67 4.42
CA TYR A 305 -4.35 23.73 5.39
C TYR A 305 -4.70 22.32 5.86
N LYS A 306 -4.90 21.40 4.90
CA LYS A 306 -5.16 19.99 5.20
C LYS A 306 -3.97 19.34 5.92
N THR A 307 -2.72 19.69 5.56
CA THR A 307 -1.54 19.23 6.30
C THR A 307 -1.56 19.68 7.77
N ALA A 308 -1.90 20.95 8.06
CA ALA A 308 -2.06 21.43 9.43
C ALA A 308 -3.21 20.71 10.18
N VAL A 309 -4.30 20.39 9.48
CA VAL A 309 -5.41 19.58 10.01
C VAL A 309 -4.95 18.17 10.36
N GLU A 310 -4.18 17.49 9.51
CA GLU A 310 -3.68 16.14 9.79
C GLU A 310 -2.71 16.12 10.99
N ILE A 311 -1.85 17.13 11.12
CA ILE A 311 -1.00 17.29 12.32
C ILE A 311 -1.85 17.50 13.58
N SER A 312 -2.92 18.30 13.48
CA SER A 312 -3.85 18.53 14.58
C SER A 312 -4.59 17.26 15.01
N LYS A 313 -5.09 16.46 14.06
CA LYS A 313 -5.71 15.16 14.33
C LYS A 313 -4.73 14.18 14.97
N ALA A 314 -3.50 14.11 14.48
CA ALA A 314 -2.46 13.26 15.07
C ALA A 314 -2.13 13.66 16.52
N THR A 315 -2.19 14.96 16.83
CA THR A 315 -1.87 15.47 18.18
C THR A 315 -3.05 15.38 19.15
N PHE A 316 -4.27 15.65 18.67
CA PHE A 316 -5.48 15.84 19.48
C PHE A 316 -6.58 14.86 19.09
N SER A 317 -6.29 13.56 19.19
CA SER A 317 -7.24 12.47 18.98
C SER A 317 -7.53 11.70 20.28
N GLY A 318 -8.60 10.91 20.27
CA GLY A 318 -9.01 10.09 21.43
C GLY A 318 -9.29 10.95 22.67
N SER A 319 -8.61 10.66 23.77
CA SER A 319 -8.74 11.40 25.03
C SER A 319 -7.91 12.68 25.11
N THR A 320 -7.09 12.99 24.09
CA THR A 320 -6.22 14.17 24.10
C THR A 320 -6.98 15.38 23.54
N THR A 321 -7.33 16.33 24.40
CA THR A 321 -8.05 17.55 24.01
C THR A 321 -7.12 18.76 23.93
N ALA A 322 -7.32 19.63 22.93
CA ALA A 322 -6.65 20.92 22.86
C ALA A 322 -7.25 21.91 23.86
N SER A 323 -6.43 22.70 24.53
CA SER A 323 -6.93 23.76 25.44
C SER A 323 -7.20 25.06 24.69
N SER A 324 -6.44 25.30 23.63
CA SER A 324 -6.51 26.50 22.80
C SER A 324 -6.29 26.14 21.33
N ILE A 325 -6.48 27.12 20.43
CA ILE A 325 -6.16 27.00 19.00
C ILE A 325 -5.32 28.21 18.61
N VAL A 326 -4.20 28.00 17.91
CA VAL A 326 -3.38 29.09 17.37
C VAL A 326 -3.60 29.19 15.87
N PHE A 327 -4.12 30.32 15.40
CA PHE A 327 -4.19 30.63 13.97
C PHE A 327 -3.00 31.49 13.55
N VAL A 328 -2.36 31.09 12.46
CA VAL A 328 -1.31 31.85 11.78
C VAL A 328 -1.77 32.10 10.34
N GLY A 329 -1.43 33.27 9.78
CA GLY A 329 -1.72 33.53 8.36
C GLY A 329 -0.95 32.57 7.44
N LYS A 330 -1.57 32.12 6.35
CA LYS A 330 -1.02 31.09 5.45
C LYS A 330 0.41 31.32 4.94
N ASP A 331 0.87 32.57 4.88
CA ASP A 331 2.19 32.99 4.39
C ASP A 331 3.03 33.71 5.47
N ALA A 332 2.63 33.60 6.74
CA ALA A 332 3.27 34.27 7.88
C ALA A 332 4.31 33.36 8.56
N ILE A 333 5.31 32.90 7.80
CA ILE A 333 6.30 31.89 8.24
C ILE A 333 7.03 32.32 9.52
N VAL A 334 7.49 33.57 9.59
CA VAL A 334 8.25 34.08 10.75
C VAL A 334 7.39 34.24 11.99
N ASP A 335 6.15 34.74 11.82
CA ASP A 335 5.23 34.90 12.95
C ASP A 335 4.83 33.52 13.48
N GLY A 336 4.61 32.57 12.58
CA GLY A 336 4.32 31.19 12.92
C GLY A 336 5.44 30.51 13.69
N LEU A 337 6.69 30.56 13.18
CA LEU A 337 7.76 29.78 13.81
C LEU A 337 8.04 30.26 15.25
N ALA A 338 7.81 31.55 15.51
CA ALA A 338 7.90 32.14 16.84
C ALA A 338 6.71 31.75 17.73
N ALA A 339 5.59 31.32 17.16
CA ALA A 339 4.40 30.87 17.86
C ALA A 339 4.46 29.41 18.31
N ALA A 340 5.40 28.60 17.82
CA ALA A 340 5.51 27.19 18.22
C ALA A 340 5.64 26.98 19.75
N PRO A 341 6.46 27.76 20.49
CA PRO A 341 6.50 27.70 21.95
C PRO A 341 5.19 28.08 22.63
N LEU A 342 4.50 29.11 22.11
CA LEU A 342 3.20 29.50 22.64
C LEU A 342 2.17 28.38 22.42
N ALA A 343 2.13 27.79 21.23
CA ALA A 343 1.21 26.71 20.90
C ALA A 343 1.44 25.47 21.79
N ALA A 344 2.70 25.09 22.04
CA ALA A 344 3.03 24.00 22.95
C ALA A 344 2.62 24.30 24.40
N GLN A 345 2.97 25.48 24.93
CA GLN A 345 2.61 25.90 26.29
C GLN A 345 1.09 25.96 26.51
N GLU A 346 0.34 26.40 25.50
CA GLU A 346 -1.12 26.51 25.54
C GLU A 346 -1.84 25.21 25.14
N ASN A 347 -1.09 24.10 24.93
CA ASN A 347 -1.62 22.81 24.47
C ASN A 347 -2.57 22.97 23.28
N ALA A 348 -2.06 23.62 22.23
CA ALA A 348 -2.80 24.05 21.06
C ALA A 348 -2.15 23.59 19.75
N PRO A 349 -2.93 23.21 18.72
CA PRO A 349 -2.40 23.07 17.37
C PRO A 349 -2.19 24.46 16.74
N ILE A 350 -1.31 24.50 15.73
CA ILE A 350 -1.22 25.63 14.81
C ILE A 350 -2.04 25.30 13.57
N LEU A 351 -3.11 26.07 13.33
CA LEU A 351 -3.93 26.02 12.13
C LEU A 351 -3.69 27.27 11.27
N LEU A 352 -4.05 27.19 9.98
CA LEU A 352 -3.76 28.25 9.01
C LEU A 352 -5.01 29.02 8.61
N ALA A 353 -4.95 30.36 8.72
CA ALA A 353 -6.01 31.25 8.26
C ALA A 353 -5.74 31.75 6.82
N ASN A 354 -6.79 31.85 6.01
CA ASN A 354 -6.73 32.36 4.63
C ASN A 354 -7.15 33.83 4.56
N GLY A 355 -6.47 34.68 5.35
CA GLY A 355 -6.73 36.12 5.38
C GLY A 355 -8.05 36.46 6.08
N LYS A 356 -9.15 36.52 5.33
CA LYS A 356 -10.49 36.91 5.83
C LYS A 356 -11.36 35.74 6.28
N GLU A 357 -10.96 34.51 5.96
CA GLU A 357 -11.74 33.32 6.20
C GLU A 357 -10.86 32.13 6.57
N LEU A 358 -11.49 31.07 7.07
CA LEU A 358 -10.90 29.74 7.18
C LEU A 358 -11.33 28.93 5.97
N THR A 359 -10.48 28.01 5.51
CA THR A 359 -10.96 26.99 4.57
C THR A 359 -11.99 26.11 5.27
N LYS A 360 -12.82 25.40 4.49
CA LYS A 360 -13.82 24.49 5.05
C LYS A 360 -13.19 23.48 6.00
N GLU A 361 -12.06 22.90 5.61
CA GLU A 361 -11.33 21.89 6.38
C GLU A 361 -10.76 22.47 7.67
N THR A 362 -10.25 23.71 7.63
CA THR A 362 -9.74 24.40 8.82
C THR A 362 -10.86 24.74 9.79
N GLU A 363 -12.03 25.15 9.28
CA GLU A 363 -13.21 25.42 10.10
C GLU A 363 -13.76 24.14 10.74
N GLU A 364 -13.85 23.04 10.00
CA GLU A 364 -14.27 21.73 10.51
C GLU A 364 -13.32 21.23 11.61
N GLU A 365 -12.02 21.34 11.41
CA GLU A 365 -11.03 20.95 12.42
C GLU A 365 -11.08 21.85 13.66
N MET A 366 -11.23 23.17 13.48
CA MET A 366 -11.43 24.10 14.58
C MET A 366 -12.65 23.69 15.42
N LEU A 367 -13.79 23.41 14.80
CA LEU A 367 -15.01 22.99 15.50
C LEU A 367 -14.79 21.65 16.22
N ARG A 368 -14.07 20.71 15.62
CA ARG A 368 -13.70 19.43 16.25
C ARG A 368 -12.87 19.65 17.54
N LEU A 369 -11.88 20.54 17.50
CA LEU A 369 -11.01 20.85 18.64
C LEU A 369 -11.72 21.63 19.75
N LEU A 370 -12.63 22.54 19.37
CA LEU A 370 -13.43 23.29 20.31
C LEU A 370 -14.38 22.38 21.09
N GLY A 371 -15.00 21.42 20.41
CA GLY A 371 -15.97 20.50 21.00
C GLY A 371 -17.14 21.24 21.66
N ASP A 372 -17.72 20.63 22.70
CA ASP A 372 -18.90 21.19 23.38
C ASP A 372 -18.55 22.24 24.46
N ASP A 373 -17.35 22.18 25.03
CA ASP A 373 -16.90 23.08 26.10
C ASP A 373 -16.19 24.34 25.55
N LEU A 374 -16.89 25.08 24.71
CA LEU A 374 -16.38 26.31 24.07
C LEU A 374 -15.83 27.31 25.09
N LYS A 375 -16.47 27.44 26.24
CA LYS A 375 -16.17 28.46 27.26
C LYS A 375 -14.85 28.24 27.99
N SER A 376 -14.22 27.08 27.85
CA SER A 376 -12.87 26.83 28.37
C SER A 376 -11.77 27.08 27.32
N LYS A 377 -12.13 27.24 26.04
CA LYS A 377 -11.18 27.34 24.93
C LYS A 377 -10.79 28.78 24.65
N THR A 378 -9.51 29.02 24.38
CA THR A 378 -9.00 30.30 23.87
C THR A 378 -8.57 30.14 22.41
N ILE A 379 -8.83 31.14 21.57
CA ILE A 379 -8.30 31.21 20.21
C ILE A 379 -7.26 32.32 20.15
N TYR A 380 -6.03 32.00 19.73
CA TYR A 380 -4.97 32.97 19.52
C TYR A 380 -4.83 33.28 18.03
N LEU A 381 -4.83 34.56 17.66
CA LEU A 381 -4.57 35.03 16.30
C LEU A 381 -3.16 35.61 16.24
N VAL A 382 -2.21 34.88 15.69
CA VAL A 382 -0.82 35.32 15.59
C VAL A 382 -0.59 36.06 14.27
N GLY A 383 -0.19 37.32 14.38
CA GLY A 383 0.06 38.21 13.25
C GLY A 383 -0.97 39.33 13.11
N GLY A 384 -0.53 40.40 12.44
CA GLY A 384 -1.32 41.61 12.24
C GLY A 384 -2.56 41.41 11.36
N THR A 385 -3.36 42.47 11.26
CA THR A 385 -4.63 42.48 10.49
C THR A 385 -4.45 42.26 8.98
N THR A 386 -3.24 42.42 8.46
CA THR A 386 -2.89 42.13 7.06
C THR A 386 -2.75 40.63 6.79
N LYS A 387 -2.50 39.82 7.81
CA LYS A 387 -2.36 38.36 7.72
C LYS A 387 -3.64 37.64 8.11
N ILE A 388 -4.32 38.14 9.13
CA ILE A 388 -5.60 37.64 9.63
C ILE A 388 -6.52 38.84 9.79
N ALA A 389 -7.49 38.99 8.91
CA ALA A 389 -8.30 40.19 8.84
C ALA A 389 -9.24 40.34 10.06
N PRO A 390 -9.61 41.57 10.45
CA PRO A 390 -10.54 41.81 11.55
C PRO A 390 -11.88 41.08 11.40
N GLU A 391 -12.37 40.91 10.17
CA GLU A 391 -13.63 40.22 9.89
C GLU A 391 -13.62 38.76 10.37
N LEU A 392 -12.48 38.08 10.25
CA LEU A 392 -12.32 36.71 10.76
C LEU A 392 -12.30 36.71 12.30
N GLU A 393 -11.60 37.67 12.91
CA GLU A 393 -11.57 37.83 14.37
C GLU A 393 -12.97 38.09 14.94
N GLU A 394 -13.78 38.94 14.29
CA GLU A 394 -15.17 39.18 14.67
C GLU A 394 -16.05 37.93 14.51
N LYS A 395 -15.83 37.13 13.46
CA LYS A 395 -16.53 35.83 13.28
C LYS A 395 -16.20 34.89 14.43
N LEU A 396 -14.92 34.76 14.78
CA LEU A 396 -14.45 33.86 15.84
C LEU A 396 -14.95 34.29 17.23
N ASN A 397 -15.00 35.60 17.50
CA ASN A 397 -15.52 36.14 18.76
C ASN A 397 -17.01 35.79 18.99
N LYS A 398 -17.77 35.55 17.92
CA LYS A 398 -19.19 35.17 18.00
C LYS A 398 -19.42 33.68 18.30
N LEU A 399 -18.36 32.86 18.37
CA LEU A 399 -18.45 31.42 18.66
C LEU A 399 -18.76 31.12 20.13
N GLY A 400 -18.60 32.09 21.04
CA GLY A 400 -18.82 31.87 22.48
C GLY A 400 -17.65 31.15 23.18
N VAL A 401 -16.46 31.21 22.59
CA VAL A 401 -15.21 30.76 23.23
C VAL A 401 -14.84 31.66 24.41
N LYS A 402 -13.92 31.21 25.28
CA LYS A 402 -13.45 31.99 26.44
C LYS A 402 -12.94 33.37 26.03
N ALA A 403 -12.09 33.40 25.00
CA ALA A 403 -11.51 34.60 24.44
C ALA A 403 -10.97 34.32 23.03
N VAL A 404 -10.98 35.36 22.19
CA VAL A 404 -10.16 35.45 20.97
C VAL A 404 -9.13 36.54 21.21
N GLU A 405 -7.84 36.17 21.22
CA GLU A 405 -6.73 37.06 21.55
C GLU A 405 -5.80 37.20 20.35
N ARG A 406 -5.68 38.42 19.81
CA ARG A 406 -4.67 38.72 18.79
C ARG A 406 -3.32 39.03 19.42
N ILE A 407 -2.28 38.36 18.93
CA ILE A 407 -0.88 38.58 19.33
C ILE A 407 -0.11 39.05 18.10
N ALA A 408 0.16 40.35 18.04
CA ALA A 408 0.79 41.00 16.90
C ALA A 408 1.53 42.27 17.34
N GLY A 409 2.53 42.66 16.55
CA GLY A 409 3.11 44.00 16.55
C GLY A 409 3.03 44.62 15.15
N GLU A 410 3.71 45.76 14.95
CA GLU A 410 3.73 46.44 13.64
C GLU A 410 4.45 45.61 12.56
N ASP A 411 5.43 44.81 12.97
CA ASP A 411 6.19 43.93 12.10
C ASP A 411 6.51 42.57 12.75
N ARG A 412 7.34 41.75 12.07
CA ARG A 412 7.75 40.41 12.53
C ARG A 412 8.59 40.45 13.81
N TYR A 413 9.33 41.53 14.04
CA TYR A 413 10.20 41.69 15.21
C TYR A 413 9.34 41.96 16.44
N GLU A 414 8.42 42.92 16.34
CA GLU A 414 7.49 43.24 17.41
C GLU A 414 6.50 42.11 17.68
N THR A 415 6.03 41.40 16.63
CA THR A 415 5.17 40.23 16.78
C THR A 415 5.88 39.12 17.58
N SER A 416 7.16 38.84 17.28
CA SER A 416 7.94 37.86 18.04
C SER A 416 8.09 38.25 19.52
N LEU A 417 8.28 39.54 19.81
CA LEU A 417 8.34 40.05 21.17
C LEU A 417 6.99 39.97 21.88
N ALA A 418 5.88 40.23 21.18
CA ALA A 418 4.53 40.08 21.73
C ALA A 418 4.23 38.63 22.11
N ILE A 419 4.62 37.67 21.26
CA ILE A 419 4.53 36.23 21.55
C ILE A 419 5.39 35.89 22.77
N ALA A 420 6.64 36.35 22.80
CA ALA A 420 7.55 36.10 23.91
C ALA A 420 7.03 36.63 25.25
N LYS A 421 6.45 37.85 25.25
CA LYS A 421 5.80 38.42 26.44
C LYS A 421 4.59 37.61 26.89
N LYS A 422 3.77 37.11 25.97
CA LYS A 422 2.64 36.23 26.30
C LYS A 422 3.13 34.93 26.94
N LEU A 423 4.16 34.33 26.36
CA LEU A 423 4.80 33.10 26.87
C LEU A 423 5.25 33.30 28.33
N ASP A 424 6.00 34.38 28.58
CA ASP A 424 6.63 34.72 29.88
C ASP A 424 5.65 35.12 31.00
N THR A 425 4.34 35.19 30.71
CA THR A 425 3.32 35.43 31.76
C THR A 425 2.98 34.18 32.57
N THR A 426 3.49 33.02 32.20
CA THR A 426 3.21 31.75 32.88
C THR A 426 4.40 31.27 33.71
N GLN A 427 4.15 30.53 34.79
CA GLN A 427 5.19 30.00 35.69
C GLN A 427 6.07 28.89 35.07
N ASN A 428 5.88 28.60 33.77
CA ASN A 428 6.50 27.46 33.07
C ASN A 428 7.54 27.89 32.02
N THR A 429 7.88 29.18 31.91
CA THR A 429 8.90 29.62 30.96
C THR A 429 10.31 29.34 31.46
N THR A 430 11.15 28.85 30.56
CA THR A 430 12.59 28.69 30.83
C THR A 430 13.29 30.05 30.84
N ASN A 431 14.46 30.10 31.49
CA ASN A 431 15.34 31.27 31.39
C ASN A 431 16.06 31.35 30.04
N LYS A 432 15.99 30.32 29.18
CA LYS A 432 16.59 30.33 27.85
C LYS A 432 15.75 31.10 26.81
N ALA A 433 16.40 31.82 25.91
CA ALA A 433 15.76 32.47 24.76
C ALA A 433 16.61 32.31 23.49
N PHE A 434 15.94 32.11 22.36
CA PHE A 434 16.60 31.99 21.07
C PHE A 434 16.50 33.30 20.29
N VAL A 435 17.59 33.70 19.64
CA VAL A 435 17.65 34.92 18.81
C VAL A 435 17.90 34.53 17.37
N VAL A 436 17.03 34.98 16.47
CA VAL A 436 17.07 34.64 15.04
C VAL A 436 16.99 35.88 14.17
N GLY A 437 17.65 35.86 13.01
CA GLY A 437 17.52 36.94 12.04
C GLY A 437 16.18 36.86 11.29
N GLY A 438 15.47 37.98 11.15
CA GLY A 438 14.17 38.01 10.47
C GLY A 438 14.19 37.69 8.97
N ALA A 439 15.37 37.63 8.35
CA ALA A 439 15.57 37.15 6.98
C ALA A 439 16.07 35.69 6.90
N GLY A 440 16.35 35.06 8.04
CA GLY A 440 16.89 33.70 8.17
C GLY A 440 15.82 32.67 8.53
N GLU A 441 14.67 32.68 7.84
CA GLU A 441 13.48 31.88 8.22
C GLU A 441 13.78 30.38 8.34
N ALA A 442 14.61 29.83 7.45
CA ALA A 442 14.97 28.41 7.47
C ALA A 442 15.93 28.05 8.63
N ASP A 443 16.84 28.95 9.00
CA ASP A 443 17.68 28.78 10.19
C ASP A 443 16.80 28.82 11.44
N ALA A 444 15.88 29.80 11.51
CA ALA A 444 14.96 29.96 12.62
C ALA A 444 14.01 28.76 12.78
N MET A 445 13.52 28.18 11.68
CA MET A 445 12.65 27.00 11.72
C MET A 445 13.36 25.78 12.32
N SER A 446 14.69 25.70 12.21
CA SER A 446 15.46 24.57 12.76
C SER A 446 15.36 24.48 14.28
N ILE A 447 15.14 25.60 14.98
CA ILE A 447 15.07 25.62 16.46
C ILE A 447 13.64 25.55 17.01
N SER A 448 12.60 25.71 16.18
CA SER A 448 11.24 25.90 16.71
C SER A 448 10.70 24.72 17.52
N ALA A 449 11.01 23.48 17.15
CA ALA A 449 10.62 22.31 17.94
C ALA A 449 11.30 22.28 19.32
N LYS A 450 12.60 22.62 19.38
CA LYS A 450 13.34 22.70 20.66
C LYS A 450 12.85 23.86 21.52
N ALA A 451 12.57 25.00 20.90
CA ALA A 451 11.97 26.14 21.58
C ALA A 451 10.59 25.79 22.15
N ALA A 452 9.80 24.98 21.42
CA ALA A 452 8.52 24.48 21.88
C ALA A 452 8.61 23.50 23.05
N GLU A 453 9.54 22.54 23.00
CA GLU A 453 9.81 21.63 24.11
C GLU A 453 10.24 22.38 25.39
N LEU A 454 11.12 23.37 25.25
CA LEU A 454 11.66 24.12 26.38
C LEU A 454 10.74 25.24 26.89
N ASN A 455 9.63 25.52 26.21
CA ASN A 455 8.85 26.75 26.37
C ASN A 455 9.75 28.00 26.34
N ALA A 456 10.71 28.03 25.40
CA ALA A 456 11.66 29.13 25.23
C ALA A 456 11.17 30.09 24.14
N PRO A 457 11.17 31.41 24.36
CA PRO A 457 10.79 32.37 23.34
C PRO A 457 11.81 32.42 22.19
N ILE A 458 11.31 32.65 20.98
CA ILE A 458 12.12 32.95 19.79
C ILE A 458 11.97 34.44 19.49
N ILE A 459 13.02 35.22 19.73
CA ILE A 459 13.09 36.63 19.41
C ILE A 459 13.67 36.81 18.01
N VAL A 460 12.88 37.43 17.15
CA VAL A 460 13.28 37.78 15.78
C VAL A 460 13.89 39.16 15.81
N THR A 461 15.09 39.31 15.23
CA THR A 461 15.81 40.58 15.15
C THR A 461 16.11 40.98 13.72
N ASN A 462 16.28 42.29 13.49
CA ASN A 462 16.97 42.76 12.29
C ASN A 462 18.45 42.36 12.38
N LYS A 463 19.12 42.22 11.24
CA LYS A 463 20.51 41.80 11.10
C LYS A 463 21.48 42.52 12.04
N GLU A 464 21.30 43.83 12.24
CA GLU A 464 22.23 44.68 13.01
C GLU A 464 21.62 45.31 14.26
N LYS A 465 20.29 45.29 14.36
CA LYS A 465 19.56 46.06 15.38
C LYS A 465 18.55 45.18 16.11
N LEU A 466 18.72 45.14 17.43
CA LEU A 466 17.73 44.70 18.40
C LEU A 466 16.99 45.95 18.91
N THR A 467 15.67 45.86 19.04
CA THR A 467 14.85 46.92 19.66
C THR A 467 15.13 47.00 21.16
N ASP A 468 15.00 48.17 21.77
CA ASP A 468 15.27 48.37 23.21
C ASP A 468 14.34 47.51 24.08
N GLU A 469 13.09 47.34 23.67
CA GLU A 469 12.11 46.50 24.36
C GLU A 469 12.50 45.02 24.33
N ALA A 470 13.05 44.54 23.21
CA ALA A 470 13.56 43.18 23.10
C ALA A 470 14.86 42.99 23.90
N ALA A 471 15.76 43.99 23.90
CA ALA A 471 16.96 43.96 24.74
C ALA A 471 16.60 43.87 26.23
N LYS A 472 15.61 44.66 26.66
CA LYS A 472 15.08 44.63 28.03
C LYS A 472 14.47 43.27 28.38
N PHE A 473 13.70 42.68 27.47
CA PHE A 473 13.11 41.35 27.66
C PHE A 473 14.17 40.23 27.78
N LEU A 474 15.24 40.32 26.98
CA LEU A 474 16.31 39.34 26.94
C LEU A 474 17.34 39.49 28.07
N THR A 475 17.30 40.56 28.85
CA THR A 475 18.30 40.84 29.86
C THR A 475 18.20 39.81 31.00
N GLY A 476 19.29 39.11 31.30
CA GLY A 476 19.37 38.05 32.31
C GLY A 476 18.87 36.68 31.86
N LYS A 477 18.44 36.53 30.60
CA LYS A 477 18.13 35.23 30.00
C LYS A 477 19.40 34.56 29.44
N GLU A 478 19.39 33.24 29.31
CA GLU A 478 20.42 32.47 28.60
C GLU A 478 20.15 32.54 27.09
N LEU A 479 21.03 33.21 26.35
CA LEU A 479 20.79 33.56 24.95
C LEU A 479 21.56 32.65 24.00
N GLU A 480 20.88 32.24 22.93
CA GLU A 480 21.49 31.46 21.87
C GLU A 480 21.05 31.96 20.50
N ILE A 481 22.02 32.21 19.62
CA ILE A 481 21.79 32.71 18.27
C ILE A 481 21.67 31.52 17.31
N ILE A 482 20.61 31.50 16.52
CA ILE A 482 20.44 30.52 15.44
C ILE A 482 20.54 31.24 14.09
N GLY A 483 21.52 30.83 13.29
CA GLY A 483 21.85 31.41 11.99
C GLY A 483 23.17 32.19 11.98
N GLY A 484 23.71 32.35 10.76
CA GLY A 484 25.04 32.95 10.54
C GLY A 484 25.10 34.46 10.73
N VAL A 485 26.31 35.01 10.57
CA VAL A 485 26.60 36.46 10.72
C VAL A 485 25.85 37.34 9.72
N ASN A 486 25.36 36.75 8.63
CA ASN A 486 24.51 37.44 7.64
C ASN A 486 23.07 37.66 8.13
N SER A 487 22.63 36.88 9.14
CA SER A 487 21.30 36.98 9.75
C SER A 487 21.32 37.73 11.08
N VAL A 488 22.39 37.58 11.86
CA VAL A 488 22.65 38.28 13.13
C VAL A 488 24.13 38.61 13.17
N THR A 489 24.53 39.87 13.05
CA THR A 489 25.96 40.25 12.97
C THR A 489 26.73 39.96 14.25
N GLU A 490 28.06 39.89 14.14
CA GLU A 490 28.97 39.82 15.30
C GLU A 490 28.81 41.04 16.23
N SER A 491 28.53 42.23 15.68
CA SER A 491 28.26 43.41 16.49
C SER A 491 26.98 43.25 17.33
N LEU A 492 25.94 42.64 16.78
CA LEU A 492 24.73 42.35 17.52
C LEU A 492 24.95 41.22 18.54
N GLU A 493 25.71 40.18 18.19
CA GLU A 493 26.13 39.14 19.13
C GLU A 493 26.89 39.71 20.33
N ALA A 494 27.84 40.62 20.11
CA ALA A 494 28.55 41.29 21.19
C ALA A 494 27.60 42.08 22.11
N LYS A 495 26.55 42.71 21.56
CA LYS A 495 25.50 43.36 22.37
C LYS A 495 24.70 42.34 23.19
N LEU A 496 24.29 41.23 22.57
CA LEU A 496 23.58 40.15 23.26
C LEU A 496 24.41 39.58 24.41
N GLN A 497 25.72 39.40 24.23
CA GLN A 497 26.63 38.98 25.30
C GLN A 497 26.62 39.93 26.50
N THR A 498 26.45 41.24 26.30
CA THR A 498 26.39 42.18 27.44
C THR A 498 25.13 42.02 28.29
N ILE A 499 24.02 41.51 27.73
CA ILE A 499 22.74 41.36 28.43
C ILE A 499 22.43 39.91 28.82
N ASP A 500 23.12 38.94 28.22
CA ASP A 500 23.05 37.51 28.54
C ASP A 500 23.38 37.23 30.01
N ASN A 501 22.80 36.15 30.56
CA ASN A 501 22.97 35.73 31.94
C ASN A 501 24.45 35.46 32.30
N ASP A 502 25.14 34.69 31.46
CA ASP A 502 26.52 34.22 31.70
C ASP A 502 27.57 34.97 30.88
N LYS A 503 27.13 35.95 30.09
CA LYS A 503 27.95 36.70 29.12
C LYS A 503 28.56 35.81 28.04
N THR A 504 27.96 34.65 27.79
CA THR A 504 28.41 33.66 26.82
C THR A 504 27.25 33.28 25.91
N VAL A 505 27.14 33.96 24.77
CA VAL A 505 26.12 33.66 23.77
C VAL A 505 26.66 32.57 22.84
N VAL A 506 25.95 31.45 22.76
CA VAL A 506 26.27 30.37 21.81
C VAL A 506 25.65 30.71 20.45
N ARG A 507 26.36 30.40 19.36
CA ARG A 507 25.83 30.52 17.99
C ARG A 507 25.81 29.17 17.29
N LEU A 508 24.63 28.74 16.85
CA LEU A 508 24.44 27.59 15.96
C LEU A 508 24.18 28.10 14.53
N ALA A 509 25.18 27.95 13.66
CA ALA A 509 25.10 28.45 12.28
C ALA A 509 25.89 27.57 11.32
N GLY A 510 25.27 27.11 10.24
CA GLY A 510 25.93 26.42 9.15
C GLY A 510 26.21 27.33 7.95
N GLU A 511 26.88 26.80 6.92
CA GLU A 511 27.04 27.50 5.63
C GLU A 511 25.71 27.58 4.88
N THR A 512 24.86 26.57 5.04
CA THR A 512 23.51 26.51 4.49
C THR A 512 22.47 26.26 5.57
N ARG A 513 21.18 26.45 5.23
CA ARG A 513 20.04 26.13 6.10
C ARG A 513 20.05 24.68 6.63
N LYS A 514 20.52 23.75 5.80
CA LYS A 514 20.64 22.32 6.15
C LYS A 514 21.72 22.10 7.18
N ASP A 515 22.80 22.87 7.09
CA ASP A 515 23.92 22.77 8.00
C ASP A 515 23.61 23.43 9.34
N THR A 516 22.84 24.52 9.35
CA THR A 516 22.24 25.06 10.58
C THR A 516 21.32 24.02 11.22
N ASN A 517 20.44 23.39 10.43
CA ASN A 517 19.56 22.32 10.90
C ASN A 517 20.35 21.14 11.52
N ALA A 518 21.43 20.70 10.87
CA ALA A 518 22.32 19.68 11.38
C ALA A 518 22.98 20.07 12.71
N LYS A 519 23.43 21.33 12.87
CA LYS A 519 24.01 21.82 14.13
C LYS A 519 22.99 21.84 15.26
N VAL A 520 21.74 22.22 14.98
CA VAL A 520 20.66 22.18 15.97
C VAL A 520 20.33 20.74 16.37
N ILE A 521 20.21 19.82 15.40
CA ILE A 521 20.03 18.39 15.67
C ILE A 521 21.17 17.87 16.56
N ASN A 522 22.41 18.23 16.21
CA ASN A 522 23.59 17.78 16.92
C ASN A 522 23.69 18.28 18.37
N ALA A 523 23.18 19.48 18.64
CA ALA A 523 23.23 20.09 19.96
C ALA A 523 22.18 19.52 20.93
N TYR A 524 21.03 19.06 20.43
CA TYR A 524 19.85 18.89 21.29
C TYR A 524 19.21 17.50 21.32
N TYR A 525 19.39 16.66 20.31
CA TYR A 525 18.50 15.51 20.09
C TYR A 525 19.16 14.14 20.21
N GLN A 526 20.20 14.01 21.05
CA GLN A 526 20.91 12.74 21.25
C GLN A 526 20.02 11.59 21.79
N ASP A 527 18.89 11.94 22.41
CA ASP A 527 17.97 11.01 23.07
C ASP A 527 16.62 10.90 22.36
N ALA A 528 16.48 11.48 21.16
CA ALA A 528 15.22 11.48 20.42
C ALA A 528 14.85 10.06 19.96
N THR A 529 13.60 9.67 20.18
CA THR A 529 13.02 8.39 19.75
C THR A 529 12.16 8.51 18.49
N GLU A 530 11.86 9.75 18.09
CA GLU A 530 11.12 10.07 16.87
C GLU A 530 11.84 11.20 16.12
N VAL A 531 11.72 11.23 14.80
CA VAL A 531 12.21 12.33 13.95
C VAL A 531 11.14 12.74 12.95
N PHE A 532 10.92 14.04 12.83
CA PHE A 532 10.07 14.62 11.80
C PHE A 532 10.90 15.05 10.60
N VAL A 533 10.33 14.97 9.41
CA VAL A 533 10.97 15.42 8.17
C VAL A 533 10.04 16.35 7.43
N ALA A 534 10.50 17.57 7.14
CA ALA A 534 9.72 18.58 6.45
C ALA A 534 10.55 19.25 5.34
N LYS A 535 9.88 19.91 4.38
CA LYS A 535 10.56 20.62 3.28
C LYS A 535 11.41 21.78 3.79
N ASP A 536 12.51 22.03 3.09
CA ASP A 536 13.53 23.03 3.45
C ASP A 536 13.38 24.40 2.75
N GLY A 537 12.45 24.57 1.81
CA GLY A 537 12.24 25.80 1.05
C GLY A 537 11.40 26.84 1.81
N ASN A 538 11.68 28.15 1.68
CA ASN A 538 11.06 29.20 2.52
C ASN A 538 9.52 29.18 2.52
N ALA A 539 8.88 29.11 1.35
CA ALA A 539 7.42 29.03 1.25
C ALA A 539 6.85 27.67 1.71
N ALA A 540 7.71 26.65 1.81
CA ALA A 540 7.38 25.28 2.20
C ALA A 540 7.63 25.00 3.70
N LEU A 541 8.24 25.93 4.44
CA LEU A 541 8.45 25.82 5.89
C LEU A 541 7.15 25.83 6.69
N ILE A 542 6.01 26.17 6.07
CA ILE A 542 4.70 26.18 6.73
C ILE A 542 4.31 24.80 7.28
N ASP A 543 4.75 23.72 6.63
CA ASP A 543 4.50 22.35 7.09
C ASP A 543 5.34 22.05 8.36
N ALA A 544 6.62 22.44 8.35
CA ALA A 544 7.51 22.32 9.52
C ALA A 544 7.02 23.16 10.71
N LEU A 545 6.52 24.36 10.43
CA LEU A 545 5.88 25.25 11.40
C LEU A 545 4.74 24.53 12.13
N ALA A 546 3.79 23.99 11.37
CA ALA A 546 2.59 23.40 11.95
C ALA A 546 2.93 22.17 12.81
N ALA A 547 3.99 21.43 12.44
CA ALA A 547 4.47 20.27 13.19
C ALA A 547 5.37 20.62 14.39
N ALA A 548 5.93 21.82 14.48
CA ALA A 548 6.88 22.19 15.54
C ALA A 548 6.33 22.01 16.98
N PRO A 549 5.08 22.34 17.30
CA PRO A 549 4.53 22.06 18.64
C PRO A 549 4.45 20.56 18.95
N LEU A 550 4.04 19.74 17.97
CA LEU A 550 3.98 18.28 18.12
C LEU A 550 5.38 17.69 18.30
N ALA A 551 6.33 18.06 17.43
CA ALA A 551 7.71 17.63 17.51
C ALA A 551 8.36 18.04 18.85
N GLY A 552 8.10 19.26 19.32
CA GLY A 552 8.56 19.72 20.64
C GLY A 552 7.97 18.90 21.79
N LYS A 553 6.66 18.60 21.76
CA LYS A 553 6.00 17.74 22.76
C LYS A 553 6.60 16.33 22.82
N GLN A 554 7.12 15.83 21.71
CA GLN A 554 7.75 14.52 21.61
C GLN A 554 9.28 14.54 21.78
N ASN A 555 9.87 15.71 22.07
CA ASN A 555 11.33 15.89 22.11
C ASN A 555 12.02 15.36 20.83
N ALA A 556 11.38 15.60 19.67
CA ALA A 556 11.79 15.11 18.37
C ALA A 556 12.30 16.26 17.49
N PRO A 557 13.41 16.08 16.74
CA PRO A 557 13.86 17.09 15.80
C PRO A 557 12.99 17.12 14.55
N ILE A 558 13.00 18.26 13.86
CA ILE A 558 12.52 18.37 12.48
C ILE A 558 13.74 18.49 11.55
N VAL A 559 14.00 17.45 10.77
CA VAL A 559 14.99 17.47 9.68
C VAL A 559 14.38 18.24 8.51
N LEU A 560 15.04 19.33 8.10
CA LEU A 560 14.60 20.16 6.98
C LEU A 560 15.29 19.70 5.69
N SER A 561 14.57 19.01 4.83
CA SER A 561 15.10 18.51 3.55
C SER A 561 14.00 18.23 2.52
N THR A 562 14.16 18.75 1.31
CA THR A 562 13.23 18.47 0.19
C THR A 562 13.76 17.36 -0.75
N ASN A 563 15.01 17.48 -1.22
CA ASN A 563 15.54 16.64 -2.30
C ASN A 563 16.67 15.68 -1.90
N GLY A 564 17.24 15.85 -0.69
CA GLY A 564 18.40 15.07 -0.23
C GLY A 564 19.05 15.73 0.99
N LEU A 565 19.69 14.95 1.86
CA LEU A 565 20.37 15.47 3.05
C LEU A 565 21.70 16.16 2.67
N SER A 566 22.14 17.14 3.45
CA SER A 566 23.55 17.58 3.39
C SER A 566 24.45 16.60 4.16
N THR A 567 25.75 16.58 3.85
CA THR A 567 26.71 15.71 4.56
C THR A 567 26.70 15.93 6.08
N MET A 568 26.50 17.17 6.53
CA MET A 568 26.36 17.46 7.96
C MET A 568 25.05 16.94 8.53
N GLN A 569 23.93 17.00 7.79
CA GLN A 569 22.68 16.38 8.22
C GLN A 569 22.83 14.87 8.34
N GLU A 570 23.45 14.20 7.36
CA GLU A 570 23.71 12.76 7.43
C GLU A 570 24.52 12.41 8.69
N THR A 571 25.60 13.15 8.94
CA THR A 571 26.47 12.96 10.11
C THR A 571 25.72 13.20 11.43
N ALA A 572 24.88 14.23 11.49
CA ALA A 572 24.11 14.55 12.69
C ALA A 572 23.04 13.48 12.96
N VAL A 573 22.32 13.03 11.93
CA VAL A 573 21.32 11.97 12.02
C VAL A 573 21.96 10.67 12.49
N GLU A 574 23.04 10.23 11.82
CA GLU A 574 23.73 8.97 12.14
C GLU A 574 24.27 8.94 13.58
N ASN A 575 24.89 10.03 14.03
CA ASN A 575 25.56 10.05 15.33
C ASN A 575 24.64 10.40 16.50
N LYS A 576 23.51 11.07 16.27
CA LYS A 576 22.65 11.59 17.35
C LYS A 576 21.28 10.97 17.42
N LEU A 577 20.74 10.49 16.30
CA LEU A 577 19.39 9.93 16.25
C LEU A 577 19.41 8.39 16.33
N THR A 578 20.33 7.85 17.13
CA THR A 578 20.56 6.39 17.25
C THR A 578 19.47 5.63 17.99
N LYS A 579 18.58 6.35 18.70
CA LYS A 579 17.43 5.80 19.44
C LYS A 579 16.11 5.98 18.69
N VAL A 580 16.15 6.49 17.45
CA VAL A 580 14.93 6.74 16.67
C VAL A 580 14.28 5.42 16.29
N GLU A 581 13.04 5.26 16.72
CA GLU A 581 12.18 4.11 16.42
C GLU A 581 11.05 4.48 15.46
N LYS A 582 10.83 5.79 15.24
CA LYS A 582 9.78 6.34 14.40
C LYS A 582 10.24 7.54 13.55
N ILE A 583 9.83 7.56 12.28
CA ILE A 583 10.04 8.68 11.36
C ILE A 583 8.68 9.19 10.91
N THR A 584 8.46 10.50 10.94
CA THR A 584 7.21 11.12 10.46
C THR A 584 7.50 12.16 9.40
N GLN A 585 7.10 11.89 8.15
CA GLN A 585 7.13 12.89 7.10
C GLN A 585 5.96 13.87 7.26
N VAL A 586 6.25 15.17 7.17
CA VAL A 586 5.25 16.24 7.26
C VAL A 586 5.10 16.93 5.90
N GLY A 587 3.89 16.87 5.37
CA GLY A 587 3.54 17.41 4.07
C GLY A 587 3.99 16.54 2.89
N ASN A 588 3.50 16.90 1.72
CA ASN A 588 3.83 16.26 0.45
C ASN A 588 5.01 16.95 -0.25
N GLY A 589 5.68 16.24 -1.17
CA GLY A 589 6.71 16.78 -2.05
C GLY A 589 8.16 16.64 -1.53
N ILE A 590 8.39 15.81 -0.51
CA ILE A 590 9.73 15.38 -0.09
C ILE A 590 10.12 14.16 -0.93
N SER A 591 11.34 14.16 -1.48
CA SER A 591 11.87 13.04 -2.24
C SER A 591 11.96 11.79 -1.36
N SER A 592 11.53 10.63 -1.87
CA SER A 592 11.59 9.35 -1.12
C SER A 592 13.02 9.04 -0.65
N ILE A 593 14.03 9.43 -1.43
CA ILE A 593 15.46 9.28 -1.12
C ILE A 593 15.82 9.91 0.24
N VAL A 594 15.16 11.01 0.64
CA VAL A 594 15.40 11.63 1.96
C VAL A 594 14.99 10.68 3.08
N ILE A 595 13.78 10.12 2.99
CA ILE A 595 13.24 9.20 4.00
C ILE A 595 14.04 7.91 4.00
N GLU A 596 14.31 7.34 2.82
CA GLU A 596 15.15 6.16 2.65
C GLU A 596 16.53 6.34 3.30
N LYS A 597 17.15 7.51 3.12
CA LYS A 597 18.45 7.81 3.71
C LYS A 597 18.39 7.92 5.24
N ILE A 598 17.36 8.58 5.79
CA ILE A 598 17.21 8.68 7.25
C ILE A 598 16.95 7.29 7.85
N VAL A 599 16.09 6.47 7.23
CA VAL A 599 15.85 5.06 7.61
C VAL A 599 17.15 4.27 7.69
N GLU A 600 18.03 4.42 6.68
CA GLU A 600 19.34 3.77 6.65
C GLU A 600 20.25 4.22 7.80
N LEU A 601 20.35 5.53 8.01
CA LEU A 601 21.27 6.16 8.98
C LEU A 601 20.88 5.87 10.43
N VAL A 602 19.58 5.87 10.75
CA VAL A 602 19.10 5.53 12.10
C VAL A 602 19.00 4.02 12.32
N GLY A 603 19.22 3.22 11.27
CA GLY A 603 19.16 1.76 11.36
C GLY A 603 17.76 1.25 11.70
N LEU A 604 16.70 1.92 11.22
CA LEU A 604 15.33 1.66 11.66
C LEU A 604 14.99 0.17 11.53
N PHE A 605 15.17 -0.44 10.36
CA PHE A 605 14.81 -1.85 10.12
C PHE A 605 15.97 -2.85 10.29
N LYS A 606 17.03 -2.51 11.03
CA LYS A 606 18.18 -3.40 11.27
C LYS A 606 18.01 -4.29 12.49
#